data_AF-A0A965PES2-F1
#
_entry.id   AF-A0A965PES2-F1
#
_cell.length_a   1.000
_cell.length_b   1.000
_cell.length_c   1.000
_cell.angle_alpha   90.00
_cell.angle_beta   90.00
_cell.angle_gamma   90.00
#
_symmetry.space_group_name_H-M   'P 1'
#
loop_
_entity.id
_entity.type
_entity.pdbx_description
1 polymer ?
#
loop_
_entity_poly.entity_id
_entity_poly.type
_entity_poly.pdbx_seq_one_letter_code
_entity_poly.pdbx_strand_id
1 'polypeptide(L)'
;MKLLITQEIGWKMTAKELINHLKTLPSETRIAVKGYEDGFNYAQVLREVKIIKKANTEWYYGDLEEVLDADSKHFDEIVWVLQ
;
A
#
# COMPACT_ATOMS: atom_id res chain seq x y z
N MET A 1 3.27 -29.65 8.58
CA MET A 1 3.82 -28.41 8.00
C MET A 1 2.76 -27.83 7.09
N LYS A 2 2.07 -26.77 7.53
CA LYS A 2 0.95 -26.19 6.76
C LYS A 2 1.56 -25.24 5.73
N LEU A 3 1.39 -25.56 4.45
CA LEU A 3 1.73 -24.68 3.35
C LEU A 3 0.90 -23.39 3.57
N LEU A 4 1.55 -22.29 3.97
CA LEU A 4 0.93 -20.97 3.95
C LEU A 4 0.85 -20.59 2.48
N ILE A 5 -0.26 -20.97 1.84
CA ILE A 5 -0.67 -20.34 0.61
C ILE A 5 -0.90 -18.89 1.01
N THR A 6 0.06 -18.01 0.70
CA THR A 6 -0.15 -16.57 0.71
C THR A 6 -1.39 -16.34 -0.13
N GLN A 7 -2.50 -15.95 0.52
CA GLN A 7 -3.55 -15.31 -0.23
C GLN A 7 -2.89 -14.04 -0.76
N GLU A 8 -2.54 -14.02 -2.03
CA GLU A 8 -2.22 -12.79 -2.73
C GLU A 8 -3.52 -11.99 -2.75
N ILE A 9 -3.74 -11.22 -1.69
CA ILE A 9 -4.88 -10.33 -1.60
C ILE A 9 -4.57 -9.22 -2.60
N GLY A 10 -5.33 -9.22 -3.70
CA GLY A 10 -4.98 -8.59 -4.96
C GLY A 10 -4.62 -7.11 -4.87
N TRP A 11 -3.98 -6.63 -5.94
CA TRP A 11 -3.32 -5.33 -6.12
C TRP A 11 -4.19 -4.07 -5.89
N LYS A 12 -5.40 -4.20 -5.34
CA LYS A 12 -6.32 -3.12 -4.94
C LYS A 12 -7.11 -3.48 -3.68
N MET A 13 -6.42 -3.77 -2.58
CA MET A 13 -7.07 -4.02 -1.29
C MET A 13 -7.78 -2.75 -0.78
N THR A 14 -9.05 -2.86 -0.44
CA THR A 14 -9.81 -1.79 0.22
C THR A 14 -9.56 -1.77 1.73
N ALA A 15 -9.86 -0.64 2.38
CA ALA A 15 -9.81 -0.55 3.84
C ALA A 15 -10.67 -1.60 4.54
N LYS A 16 -11.85 -1.94 3.98
CA LYS A 16 -12.75 -2.96 4.54
C LYS A 16 -12.10 -4.34 4.54
N GLU A 17 -11.47 -4.72 3.44
CA GLU A 17 -10.78 -6.01 3.30
C GLU A 17 -9.58 -6.10 4.24
N LEU A 18 -8.77 -5.03 4.31
CA LEU A 18 -7.67 -4.93 5.25
C LEU A 18 -8.13 -5.09 6.70
N ILE A 19 -9.12 -4.31 7.13
CA ILE A 19 -9.65 -4.35 8.51
C ILE A 19 -10.20 -5.75 8.84
N ASN A 20 -10.93 -6.36 7.90
CA ASN A 20 -11.45 -7.71 8.10
C ASN A 20 -10.33 -8.74 8.30
N HIS A 21 -9.22 -8.62 7.57
CA HIS A 21 -8.06 -9.48 7.77
C HIS A 21 -7.38 -9.21 9.11
N LEU A 22 -7.11 -7.95 9.44
CA LEU A 22 -6.45 -7.57 10.70
C LEU A 22 -7.22 -8.05 11.93
N LYS A 23 -8.56 -8.04 11.89
CA LYS A 23 -9.43 -8.57 12.96
C LYS A 23 -9.23 -10.07 13.24
N THR A 24 -8.61 -10.83 12.33
CA THR A 24 -8.32 -12.26 12.53
C THR A 24 -7.00 -12.52 13.24
N LEU A 25 -6.17 -11.49 13.44
CA LEU A 25 -4.84 -11.59 14.04
C LEU A 25 -4.87 -11.18 15.53
N PRO A 26 -3.94 -11.67 16.36
CA PRO A 26 -3.70 -11.10 17.69
C PRO A 26 -3.40 -9.60 17.62
N SER A 27 -3.87 -8.81 18.59
CA SER A 27 -3.72 -7.34 18.60
C SER A 27 -2.25 -6.87 18.54
N GLU A 28 -1.33 -7.65 19.10
CA GLU A 28 0.10 -7.34 19.16
C GLU A 28 0.88 -7.76 17.91
N THR A 29 0.19 -8.22 16.86
CA THR A 29 0.83 -8.65 15.63
C THR A 29 1.46 -7.45 14.91
N ARG A 30 2.78 -7.49 14.72
CA ARG A 30 3.50 -6.46 13.96
C ARG A 30 3.22 -6.59 12.47
N ILE A 31 3.08 -5.43 11.80
CA ILE A 31 2.88 -5.34 10.36
C ILE A 31 4.20 -4.96 9.70
N ALA A 32 4.57 -5.67 8.63
CA ALA A 32 5.74 -5.38 7.82
C ALA A 32 5.33 -5.10 6.37
N VAL A 33 6.06 -4.21 5.71
CA VAL A 33 5.89 -3.86 4.29
C VAL A 33 7.16 -4.19 3.52
N LYS A 34 7.05 -4.31 2.20
CA LYS A 34 8.20 -4.57 1.33
C LYS A 34 9.14 -3.36 1.35
N GLY A 35 10.41 -3.62 1.64
CA GLY A 35 11.51 -2.66 1.57
C GLY A 35 12.27 -2.76 0.24
N TYR A 36 13.48 -2.18 0.22
CA TYR A 36 14.40 -2.27 -0.91
C TYR A 36 14.97 -3.70 -1.05
N GLU A 37 15.33 -4.11 -2.27
CA GLU A 37 16.00 -5.39 -2.57
C GLU A 37 15.38 -6.63 -1.88
N ASP A 38 14.05 -6.74 -1.93
CA ASP A 38 13.28 -7.86 -1.35
C ASP A 38 13.38 -8.01 0.19
N GLY A 39 13.95 -7.02 0.88
CA GLY A 39 13.88 -6.91 2.34
C GLY A 39 12.48 -6.50 2.84
N PHE A 40 12.29 -6.54 4.15
CA PHE A 40 11.07 -6.09 4.82
C PHE A 40 11.41 -5.11 5.93
N ASN A 41 10.59 -4.06 6.04
CA ASN A 41 10.62 -3.12 7.16
C ASN A 41 9.32 -3.25 7.94
N TYR A 42 9.34 -2.97 9.25
CA TYR A 42 8.10 -2.74 9.97
C TYR A 42 7.43 -1.48 9.44
N ALA A 43 6.09 -1.51 9.33
CA ALA A 43 5.34 -0.32 8.97
C ALA A 43 5.57 0.78 10.02
N GLN A 44 5.93 1.97 9.55
CA GLN A 44 6.25 3.16 10.35
C GLN A 44 5.26 4.29 10.09
N VAL A 45 4.70 4.36 8.88
CA VAL A 45 3.87 5.48 8.43
C VAL A 45 2.58 4.97 7.80
N LEU A 46 1.46 5.58 8.21
CA LEU A 46 0.16 5.45 7.58
C LEU A 46 -0.36 6.84 7.25
N ARG A 47 -0.54 7.15 5.97
CA ARG A 47 -0.97 8.50 5.54
C ARG A 47 -1.86 8.46 4.30
N GLU A 48 -2.70 9.48 4.20
CA GLU A 48 -3.52 9.75 3.02
C GLU A 48 -2.71 10.52 1.98
N VAL A 49 -2.83 10.14 0.71
CA VAL A 49 -2.14 10.77 -0.42
C VAL A 49 -3.05 10.91 -1.63
N LYS A 50 -2.82 11.96 -2.41
CA LYS A 50 -3.39 12.12 -3.76
C LYS A 50 -2.48 11.41 -4.75
N ILE A 51 -3.05 10.68 -5.71
CA ILE A 51 -2.29 9.97 -6.73
C ILE A 51 -2.74 10.30 -8.16
N ILE A 52 -1.79 10.20 -9.09
CA ILE A 52 -2.04 10.11 -10.52
C ILE A 52 -1.69 8.69 -10.99
N LYS A 53 -2.52 8.12 -11.85
CA LYS A 53 -2.34 6.81 -12.45
C LYS A 53 -1.52 6.94 -13.72
N LYS A 54 -0.57 6.02 -13.92
CA LYS A 54 0.24 5.95 -15.16
C LYS A 54 0.92 7.28 -15.51
N ALA A 55 1.32 8.03 -14.48
CA ALA A 55 1.85 9.40 -14.61
C ALA A 55 3.14 9.46 -15.44
N ASN A 56 4.00 8.44 -15.31
CA ASN A 56 5.27 8.39 -16.00
C ASN A 56 5.37 7.14 -16.90
N THR A 57 5.42 7.35 -18.22
CA THR A 57 5.59 6.28 -19.22
C THR A 57 7.06 6.07 -19.61
N GLU A 58 7.96 6.98 -19.23
CA GLU A 58 9.39 6.90 -19.54
C GLU A 58 10.14 6.03 -18.52
N TRP A 59 9.74 6.07 -17.24
CA TRP A 59 10.29 5.23 -16.17
C TRP A 59 9.18 4.62 -15.32
N TYR A 60 9.15 3.29 -15.23
CA TYR A 60 8.10 2.57 -14.50
C TYR A 60 8.47 2.40 -13.02
N TYR A 61 7.89 3.23 -12.17
CA TYR A 61 7.97 3.12 -10.69
C TYR A 61 6.75 2.44 -10.07
N GLY A 62 5.82 1.96 -10.90
CA GLY A 62 4.52 1.42 -10.49
C GLY A 62 3.37 2.14 -11.17
N ASP A 63 2.15 1.67 -10.92
CA ASP A 63 0.93 2.21 -11.56
C ASP A 63 0.47 3.56 -10.98
N LEU A 64 0.99 3.95 -9.80
CA LEU A 64 0.57 5.10 -9.02
C LEU A 64 1.77 6.01 -8.73
N GLU A 65 1.58 7.31 -8.90
CA GLU A 65 2.55 8.34 -8.52
C GLU A 65 1.89 9.33 -7.56
N GLU A 66 2.58 9.67 -6.48
CA GLU A 66 2.08 10.65 -5.50
C GLU A 66 2.14 12.07 -6.06
N VAL A 67 1.07 12.83 -5.85
CA VAL A 67 1.05 14.26 -6.13
C VAL A 67 1.72 15.01 -4.97
N LEU A 68 2.92 15.51 -5.22
CA LEU A 68 3.73 16.22 -4.20
C LEU A 68 3.20 17.62 -3.86
N ASP A 69 2.44 18.24 -4.77
CA ASP A 69 1.77 19.52 -4.51
C ASP A 69 0.43 19.29 -3.78
N ALA A 70 0.40 19.62 -2.49
CA ALA A 70 -0.76 19.45 -1.64
C ALA A 70 -2.00 20.22 -2.16
N ASP A 71 -1.80 21.36 -2.82
CA ASP A 71 -2.87 22.22 -3.31
C ASP A 71 -3.33 21.85 -4.73
N SER A 72 -2.66 20.87 -5.36
CA SER A 72 -3.05 20.41 -6.68
C SER A 72 -4.49 19.90 -6.68
N LYS A 73 -5.26 20.43 -7.64
CA LYS A 73 -6.61 19.98 -7.97
C LYS A 73 -6.62 18.87 -9.01
N HIS A 74 -5.46 18.53 -9.57
CA HIS A 74 -5.31 17.52 -10.60
C HIS A 74 -4.73 16.24 -9.99
N PHE A 75 -5.61 15.28 -9.72
CA PHE A 75 -5.29 13.93 -9.25
C PHE A 75 -6.44 12.98 -9.63
N ASP A 76 -6.17 11.68 -9.71
CA ASP A 76 -7.16 10.67 -10.09
C ASP A 76 -7.97 10.15 -8.90
N GLU A 77 -7.30 9.91 -7.77
CA GLU A 77 -7.95 9.45 -6.53
C GLU A 77 -7.12 9.76 -5.28
N ILE A 78 -7.76 9.61 -4.11
CA ILE A 78 -7.13 9.67 -2.80
C ILE A 78 -6.99 8.23 -2.28
N VAL A 79 -5.80 7.85 -1.82
CA VAL A 79 -5.49 6.52 -1.27
C VAL A 79 -4.73 6.62 0.04
N TRP A 80 -4.65 5.52 0.77
CA TRP A 80 -3.82 5.41 1.97
C TRP A 80 -2.57 4.58 1.68
N VAL A 81 -1.41 5.12 2.02
CA VAL A 81 -0.11 4.46 1.87
C VAL A 81 0.38 3.98 3.23
N LEU A 82 0.82 2.73 3.27
CA LEU A 82 1.52 2.11 4.40
C LEU A 82 2.97 1.88 4.01
N GLN A 83 3.90 2.45 4.78
CA GLN A 83 5.36 2.36 4.56
C GLN A 83 6.07 2.04 5.87
#